data_AF-A0A5J4Z9M5-F1
#
_entry.id   AF-A0A5J4Z9M5-F1
#
_cell.length_a   1.000
_cell.length_b   1.000
_cell.length_c   1.000
_cell.angle_alpha   90.00
_cell.angle_beta   90.00
_cell.angle_gamma   90.00
#
_symmetry.space_group_name_H-M   'P 1'
#
loop_
_entity.id
_entity.type
_entity.pdbx_description
1 polymer ?
#
loop_
_entity_poly.entity_id
_entity_poly.type
_entity_poly.pdbx_seq_one_letter_code
_entity_poly.pdbx_strand_id
1 'polypeptide(L)'
;MPGKVCIESGRATMAEALKASLAADMKRLDTTSERLGLRMQPSVKGFQSSVEEMIKVVAEYGGKPVLDLETAFGTLEGSIELVTEVRDGVSKNDLLELHILLLGDAVAAFCWVNDPEPVACCDNALLSMESGIAALREKSVRSDPVHAEFADAVESIIKKIRSFVQEHYASGLFAA
;
A
#
# COMPACT_ATOMS: atom_id res chain seq x y z
N MET A 1 24.09 20.40 -22.76
CA MET A 1 23.70 19.87 -21.44
C MET A 1 23.28 18.41 -21.59
N PRO A 2 24.15 17.41 -21.30
CA PRO A 2 23.84 15.98 -21.51
C PRO A 2 23.43 15.19 -20.25
N GLY A 3 23.40 15.79 -19.05
CA GLY A 3 23.19 15.06 -17.78
C GLY A 3 21.75 14.82 -17.34
N LYS A 4 20.75 15.48 -17.94
CA LYS A 4 19.36 15.46 -17.45
C LYS A 4 18.59 14.18 -17.85
N VAL A 5 18.93 13.60 -19.01
CA VAL A 5 18.21 12.46 -19.61
C VAL A 5 18.48 11.14 -18.87
N CYS A 6 19.66 10.95 -18.29
CA CYS A 6 20.02 9.68 -17.61
C CYS A 6 19.33 9.50 -16.24
N ILE A 7 19.09 10.57 -15.49
CA ILE A 7 18.52 10.50 -14.12
C ILE A 7 16.99 10.36 -14.18
N GLU A 8 16.33 11.00 -15.16
CA GLU A 8 14.89 10.82 -15.42
C GLU A 8 14.55 9.38 -15.82
N SER A 9 15.41 8.74 -16.61
CA SER A 9 15.25 7.33 -17.00
C SER A 9 15.32 6.37 -15.81
N GLY A 10 16.17 6.62 -14.81
CA GLY A 10 16.34 5.71 -13.67
C GLY A 10 15.11 5.61 -12.77
N ARG A 11 14.42 6.73 -12.53
CA ARG A 11 13.29 6.80 -11.58
C ARG A 11 12.00 6.21 -12.14
N ALA A 12 11.71 6.54 -13.40
CA ALA A 12 10.63 5.86 -14.13
C ALA A 12 10.86 4.35 -14.14
N THR A 13 12.12 3.91 -14.26
CA THR A 13 12.46 2.47 -14.17
C THR A 13 12.19 1.89 -12.79
N MET A 14 12.50 2.60 -11.69
CA MET A 14 12.23 2.12 -10.32
C MET A 14 10.72 2.06 -10.02
N ALA A 15 9.95 3.06 -10.43
CA ALA A 15 8.50 3.06 -10.25
C ALA A 15 7.82 1.93 -11.05
N GLU A 16 8.26 1.69 -12.29
CA GLU A 16 7.78 0.56 -13.10
C GLU A 16 8.21 -0.79 -12.51
N ALA A 17 9.42 -0.90 -11.95
CA ALA A 17 9.86 -2.11 -11.26
C ALA A 17 9.00 -2.39 -10.02
N LEU A 18 8.69 -1.37 -9.21
CA LEU A 18 7.78 -1.50 -8.08
C LEU A 18 6.40 -1.96 -8.55
N LYS A 19 5.80 -1.26 -9.51
CA LYS A 19 4.49 -1.60 -10.11
C LYS A 19 4.45 -3.04 -10.61
N ALA A 20 5.47 -3.47 -11.35
CA ALA A 20 5.57 -4.83 -11.88
C ALA A 20 5.66 -5.87 -10.76
N SER A 21 6.41 -5.59 -9.69
CA SER A 21 6.53 -6.51 -8.56
C SER A 21 5.22 -6.72 -7.79
N LEU A 22 4.35 -5.70 -7.76
CA LEU A 22 3.06 -5.71 -7.07
C LEU A 22 1.92 -6.30 -7.92
N ALA A 23 2.03 -6.27 -9.25
CA ALA A 23 0.93 -6.58 -10.17
C ALA A 23 0.19 -7.91 -9.89
N ALA A 24 0.94 -8.98 -9.58
CA ALA A 24 0.34 -10.28 -9.30
C ALA A 24 -0.50 -10.30 -8.00
N ASP A 25 -0.04 -9.59 -6.97
CA ASP A 25 -0.75 -9.55 -5.68
C ASP A 25 -1.92 -8.57 -5.73
N MET A 26 -1.79 -7.46 -6.47
CA MET A 26 -2.90 -6.55 -6.74
C MET A 26 -4.05 -7.26 -7.46
N LYS A 27 -3.73 -8.10 -8.46
CA LYS A 27 -4.72 -8.95 -9.14
C LYS A 27 -5.36 -9.97 -8.18
N ARG A 28 -4.57 -10.57 -7.29
CA ARG A 28 -5.07 -11.51 -6.28
C ARG A 28 -6.02 -10.82 -5.29
N LEU A 29 -5.66 -9.63 -4.83
CA LEU A 29 -6.49 -8.80 -3.96
C LEU A 29 -7.83 -8.48 -4.63
N ASP A 30 -7.80 -8.08 -5.90
CA ASP A 30 -8.99 -7.80 -6.70
C ASP A 30 -9.91 -9.03 -6.78
N THR A 31 -9.39 -10.17 -7.24
CA THR A 31 -10.17 -11.42 -7.36
C THR A 31 -10.73 -11.92 -6.03
N THR A 32 -9.96 -11.85 -4.95
CA THR A 32 -10.44 -12.28 -3.62
C THR A 32 -11.50 -11.32 -3.08
N SER A 33 -11.37 -10.01 -3.33
CA SER A 33 -12.38 -9.03 -2.94
C SER A 33 -13.71 -9.18 -3.67
N GLU A 34 -13.69 -9.55 -4.95
CA GLU A 34 -14.91 -9.85 -5.72
C GLU A 34 -15.67 -11.03 -5.11
N ARG A 35 -14.94 -12.08 -4.68
CA ARG A 35 -15.52 -13.25 -4.00
C ARG A 35 -16.09 -12.93 -2.63
N LEU A 36 -15.48 -11.99 -1.90
CA LEU A 36 -15.98 -11.48 -0.62
C LEU A 36 -17.24 -10.60 -0.77
N GLY A 37 -17.48 -10.09 -1.99
CA GLY A 37 -18.69 -9.38 -2.37
C GLY A 37 -18.50 -7.88 -2.57
N LEU A 38 -19.49 -7.26 -3.24
CA LEU A 38 -19.44 -5.87 -3.71
C LEU A 38 -19.18 -4.83 -2.61
N ARG A 39 -19.50 -5.14 -1.34
CA ARG A 39 -19.26 -4.25 -0.20
C ARG A 39 -17.78 -4.02 0.09
N MET A 40 -16.88 -4.92 -0.35
CA MET A 40 -15.42 -4.71 -0.24
C MET A 40 -14.86 -3.70 -1.24
N GLN A 41 -15.57 -3.45 -2.34
CA GLN A 41 -15.04 -2.70 -3.48
C GLN A 41 -14.63 -1.25 -3.15
N PRO A 42 -15.36 -0.48 -2.32
CA PRO A 42 -14.91 0.86 -1.93
C PRO A 42 -13.52 0.85 -1.25
N SER A 43 -13.31 -0.02 -0.25
CA SER A 43 -12.04 -0.12 0.46
C SER A 43 -10.91 -0.59 -0.45
N VAL A 44 -11.17 -1.61 -1.28
CA VAL A 44 -10.15 -2.17 -2.19
C VAL A 44 -9.75 -1.16 -3.27
N LYS A 45 -10.71 -0.43 -3.83
CA LYS A 45 -10.40 0.64 -4.80
C LYS A 45 -9.64 1.78 -4.16
N GLY A 46 -9.98 2.19 -2.94
CA GLY A 46 -9.21 3.20 -2.21
C GLY A 46 -7.76 2.74 -1.98
N PHE A 47 -7.58 1.47 -1.58
CA PHE A 47 -6.25 0.87 -1.38
C PHE A 47 -5.45 0.81 -2.70
N GLN A 48 -6.08 0.36 -3.79
CA GLN A 48 -5.48 0.30 -5.12
C GLN A 48 -5.07 1.70 -5.61
N SER A 49 -5.94 2.69 -5.48
CA SER A 49 -5.63 4.09 -5.79
C SER A 49 -4.45 4.59 -4.97
N SER A 50 -4.38 4.26 -3.68
CA SER A 50 -3.25 4.66 -2.82
C SER A 50 -1.92 4.04 -3.28
N VAL A 51 -1.93 2.78 -3.71
CA VAL A 51 -0.74 2.14 -4.31
C VAL A 51 -0.33 2.86 -5.60
N GLU A 52 -1.29 3.19 -6.46
CA GLU A 52 -1.01 3.88 -7.73
C GLU A 52 -0.46 5.30 -7.50
N GLU A 53 -1.04 6.07 -6.59
CA GLU A 53 -0.55 7.40 -6.23
C GLU A 53 0.83 7.34 -5.58
N MET A 54 1.09 6.37 -4.70
CA MET A 54 2.43 6.14 -4.14
C MET A 54 3.46 5.84 -5.25
N ILE A 55 3.12 5.02 -6.24
CA ILE A 55 4.01 4.73 -7.38
C ILE A 55 4.26 6.00 -8.21
N LYS A 56 3.25 6.84 -8.44
CA LYS A 56 3.41 8.13 -9.14
C LYS A 56 4.35 9.05 -8.37
N VAL A 57 4.19 9.14 -7.06
CA VAL A 57 5.08 9.90 -6.17
C VAL A 57 6.53 9.42 -6.30
N VAL A 58 6.78 8.10 -6.31
CA VAL A 58 8.12 7.54 -6.54
C VAL A 58 8.67 7.93 -7.92
N ALA A 59 7.86 7.80 -8.97
CA ALA A 59 8.25 8.13 -10.33
C ALA A 59 8.62 9.62 -10.49
N GLU A 60 7.85 10.50 -9.85
CA GLU A 60 8.00 11.94 -9.99
C GLU A 60 9.09 12.50 -9.09
N TYR A 61 9.18 12.06 -7.84
CA TYR A 61 9.96 12.71 -6.80
C TYR A 61 11.12 11.90 -6.23
N GLY A 62 11.28 10.61 -6.58
CA GLY A 62 12.41 9.80 -6.09
C GLY A 62 13.76 10.49 -6.32
N GLY A 63 14.53 10.70 -5.24
CA GLY A 63 15.83 11.37 -5.27
C GLY A 63 15.81 12.86 -5.65
N LYS A 64 14.65 13.53 -5.65
CA LYS A 64 14.56 14.99 -5.82
C LYS A 64 14.40 15.67 -4.46
N PRO A 65 15.05 16.82 -4.24
CA PRO A 65 14.59 17.73 -3.19
C PRO A 65 13.18 18.22 -3.55
N VAL A 66 12.24 18.06 -2.63
CA VAL A 66 10.88 18.59 -2.76
C VAL A 66 10.80 19.92 -2.04
N LEU A 67 10.30 20.94 -2.74
CA LEU A 67 10.09 22.29 -2.20
C LEU A 67 8.69 22.45 -1.58
N ASP A 68 7.75 21.58 -1.94
CA ASP A 68 6.36 21.60 -1.49
C ASP A 68 5.83 20.16 -1.38
N LEU A 69 5.76 19.66 -0.14
CA LEU A 69 5.29 18.30 0.17
C LEU A 69 3.78 18.17 0.02
N GLU A 70 3.02 19.25 0.25
CA GLU A 70 1.55 19.25 0.19
C GLU A 70 1.10 19.02 -1.25
N THR A 71 1.70 19.72 -2.22
CA THR A 71 1.46 19.46 -3.65
C THR A 71 1.94 18.08 -4.07
N ALA A 72 3.05 17.58 -3.50
CA ALA A 72 3.64 16.30 -3.90
C ALA A 72 2.83 15.09 -3.44
N PHE A 73 2.14 15.18 -2.30
CA PHE A 73 1.46 14.04 -1.68
C PHE A 73 -0.05 14.18 -1.55
N GLY A 74 -0.65 15.34 -1.84
CA GLY A 74 -2.07 15.57 -1.60
C GLY A 74 -3.01 14.55 -2.25
N THR A 75 -2.67 14.01 -3.43
CA THR A 75 -3.48 12.95 -4.06
C THR A 75 -3.34 11.61 -3.35
N LEU A 76 -2.14 11.27 -2.87
CA LEU A 76 -1.90 10.08 -2.06
C LEU A 76 -2.63 10.20 -0.72
N GLU A 77 -2.53 11.34 -0.03
CA GLU A 77 -3.23 11.59 1.23
C GLU A 77 -4.74 11.42 1.07
N GLY A 78 -5.34 12.02 0.04
CA GLY A 78 -6.77 11.85 -0.24
C GLY A 78 -7.17 10.40 -0.50
N SER A 79 -6.33 9.62 -1.18
CA SER A 79 -6.62 8.18 -1.40
C SER A 79 -6.50 7.33 -0.13
N ILE A 80 -5.58 7.67 0.79
CA ILE A 80 -5.44 7.03 2.10
C ILE A 80 -6.62 7.40 3.00
N GLU A 81 -7.06 8.66 2.97
CA GLU A 81 -8.22 9.15 3.71
C GLU A 81 -9.48 8.37 3.34
N LEU A 82 -9.73 8.13 2.04
CA LEU A 82 -10.87 7.32 1.59
C LEU A 82 -10.89 5.90 2.19
N VAL A 83 -9.74 5.25 2.33
CA VAL A 83 -9.67 3.92 2.96
C VAL A 83 -9.93 4.02 4.46
N THR A 84 -9.39 5.06 5.10
CA THR A 84 -9.51 5.32 6.53
C THR A 84 -10.96 5.67 6.92
N GLU A 85 -11.66 6.47 6.12
CA GLU A 85 -13.07 6.79 6.33
C GLU A 85 -13.97 5.54 6.27
N VAL A 86 -13.73 4.65 5.29
CA VAL A 86 -14.49 3.39 5.18
C VAL A 86 -14.18 2.47 6.36
N ARG A 87 -12.92 2.45 6.82
CA ARG A 87 -12.50 1.74 8.02
C ARG A 87 -13.22 2.26 9.26
N ASP A 88 -13.25 3.56 9.47
CA ASP A 88 -13.86 4.17 10.66
C ASP A 88 -15.38 4.04 10.67
N GLY A 89 -16.00 3.92 9.49
CA GLY A 89 -17.43 3.70 9.32
C GLY A 89 -17.90 2.25 9.47
N VAL A 90 -16.99 1.27 9.58
CA VAL A 90 -17.39 -0.16 9.63
C VAL A 90 -17.96 -0.55 11.00
N SER A 91 -19.06 -1.29 11.01
CA SER A 91 -19.65 -1.79 12.26
C SER A 91 -18.88 -3.00 12.80
N LYS A 92 -18.76 -3.11 14.13
CA LYS A 92 -18.19 -4.29 14.81
C LYS A 92 -18.91 -5.61 14.58
N ASN A 93 -20.12 -5.56 14.02
CA ASN A 93 -20.90 -6.75 13.69
C ASN A 93 -20.88 -7.02 12.17
N ASP A 94 -20.06 -6.29 11.41
CA ASP A 94 -19.97 -6.49 9.98
C ASP A 94 -19.18 -7.76 9.65
N LEU A 95 -19.72 -8.57 8.74
CA LEU A 95 -19.04 -9.79 8.27
C LEU A 95 -17.67 -9.51 7.62
N LEU A 96 -17.50 -8.30 7.11
CA LEU A 96 -16.30 -7.81 6.43
C LEU A 96 -15.40 -6.93 7.30
N GLU A 97 -15.75 -6.67 8.57
CA GLU A 97 -15.00 -5.78 9.49
C GLU A 97 -13.49 -6.03 9.42
N LEU A 98 -13.05 -7.26 9.68
CA LEU A 98 -11.63 -7.60 9.70
C LEU A 98 -10.89 -7.34 8.37
N HIS A 99 -11.58 -7.45 7.23
CA HIS A 99 -10.97 -7.20 5.92
C HIS A 99 -10.79 -5.71 5.67
N ILE A 100 -11.80 -4.92 6.07
CA ILE A 100 -11.78 -3.45 5.93
C ILE A 100 -10.76 -2.86 6.90
N LEU A 101 -10.73 -3.34 8.16
CA LEU A 101 -9.71 -2.94 9.14
C LEU A 101 -8.30 -3.25 8.64
N LEU A 102 -8.08 -4.45 8.08
CA LEU A 102 -6.77 -4.83 7.54
C LEU A 102 -6.28 -3.87 6.45
N LEU A 103 -7.16 -3.46 5.51
CA LEU A 103 -6.80 -2.49 4.49
C LEU A 103 -6.51 -1.11 5.09
N GLY A 104 -7.29 -0.68 6.07
CA GLY A 104 -7.09 0.59 6.79
C GLY A 104 -5.77 0.63 7.56
N ASP A 105 -5.33 -0.49 8.13
CA ASP A 105 -4.02 -0.58 8.77
C ASP A 105 -2.89 -0.65 7.73
N ALA A 106 -3.12 -1.34 6.61
CA ALA A 106 -2.12 -1.49 5.55
C ALA A 106 -1.77 -0.20 4.82
N VAL A 107 -2.73 0.72 4.62
CA VAL A 107 -2.46 2.00 3.94
C VAL A 107 -1.48 2.90 4.70
N ALA A 108 -1.33 2.71 6.00
CA ALA A 108 -0.34 3.44 6.80
C ALA A 108 1.10 3.20 6.30
N ALA A 109 1.37 2.05 5.68
CA ALA A 109 2.68 1.78 5.08
C ALA A 109 3.03 2.79 3.99
N PHE A 110 2.05 3.31 3.24
CA PHE A 110 2.27 4.20 2.09
C PHE A 110 2.78 5.58 2.51
N CYS A 111 2.65 5.94 3.79
CA CYS A 111 3.20 7.17 4.36
C CYS A 111 4.75 7.18 4.36
N TRP A 112 5.41 6.05 4.10
CA TRP A 112 6.88 5.95 4.00
C TRP A 112 7.47 7.00 3.05
N VAL A 113 6.73 7.42 2.01
CA VAL A 113 7.19 8.40 1.02
C VAL A 113 7.55 9.76 1.63
N ASN A 114 7.02 10.07 2.80
CA ASN A 114 7.28 11.31 3.55
C ASN A 114 7.89 11.04 4.95
N ASP A 115 8.19 9.78 5.27
CA ASP A 115 8.68 9.39 6.58
C ASP A 115 10.22 9.46 6.63
N PRO A 116 10.84 10.05 7.68
CA PRO A 116 12.29 10.05 7.84
C PRO A 116 12.90 8.65 8.07
N GLU A 117 12.09 7.68 8.52
CA GLU A 117 12.48 6.29 8.76
C GLU A 117 11.57 5.35 7.94
N PRO A 118 11.67 5.37 6.60
CA PRO A 118 10.64 4.80 5.71
C PRO A 118 10.51 3.28 5.83
N VAL A 119 11.61 2.58 6.15
CA VAL A 119 11.58 1.14 6.43
C VAL A 119 10.82 0.86 7.73
N ALA A 120 11.07 1.63 8.78
CA ALA A 120 10.39 1.48 10.06
C ALA A 120 8.90 1.80 9.94
N CYS A 121 8.54 2.79 9.12
CA CYS A 121 7.15 3.08 8.76
C CYS A 121 6.43 1.85 8.20
N CYS A 122 7.06 1.15 7.24
CA CYS A 122 6.52 -0.09 6.68
C CYS A 122 6.46 -1.23 7.71
N ASP A 123 7.49 -1.38 8.55
CA ASP A 123 7.54 -2.40 9.59
C ASP A 123 6.45 -2.20 10.66
N ASN A 124 6.16 -0.95 11.03
CA ASN A 124 5.07 -0.60 11.96
C ASN A 124 3.69 -0.94 11.39
N ALA A 125 3.47 -0.71 10.09
CA ALA A 125 2.23 -1.11 9.42
C ALA A 125 2.08 -2.64 9.37
N LEU A 126 3.16 -3.38 9.09
CA LEU A 126 3.12 -4.84 9.16
C LEU A 126 2.77 -5.34 10.56
N LEU A 127 3.36 -4.72 11.60
CA LEU A 127 3.09 -5.06 12.99
C LEU A 127 1.62 -4.80 13.38
N SER A 128 1.04 -3.67 12.95
CA SER A 128 -0.38 -3.37 13.24
C SER A 128 -1.33 -4.36 12.58
N MET A 129 -0.98 -4.87 11.40
CA MET A 129 -1.78 -5.83 10.63
C MET A 129 -1.74 -7.26 11.20
N GLU A 130 -0.73 -7.64 12.01
CA GLU A 130 -0.48 -9.04 12.41
C GLU A 130 -1.72 -9.73 13.00
N SER A 131 -2.40 -9.04 13.91
CA SER A 131 -3.60 -9.58 14.58
C SER A 131 -4.76 -9.81 13.61
N GLY A 132 -4.99 -8.89 12.68
CA GLY A 132 -6.03 -8.99 11.66
C GLY A 132 -5.73 -10.11 10.65
N ILE A 133 -4.48 -10.24 10.23
CA ILE A 133 -4.02 -11.34 9.36
C ILE A 133 -4.25 -12.69 10.05
N ALA A 134 -3.83 -12.83 11.31
CA ALA A 134 -4.02 -14.05 12.08
C ALA A 134 -5.51 -14.42 12.21
N ALA A 135 -6.37 -13.45 12.50
CA ALA A 135 -7.81 -13.66 12.62
C ALA A 135 -8.45 -14.10 11.30
N LEU A 136 -8.06 -13.51 10.16
CA LEU A 136 -8.59 -13.90 8.84
C LEU A 136 -8.13 -15.30 8.43
N ARG A 137 -6.87 -15.67 8.72
CA ARG A 137 -6.36 -17.03 8.51
C ARG A 137 -7.05 -18.05 9.40
N GLU A 138 -7.31 -17.71 10.67
CA GLU A 138 -8.10 -18.60 11.54
C GLU A 138 -9.54 -18.76 11.02
N LYS A 139 -10.16 -17.67 10.56
CA LYS A 139 -11.49 -17.71 9.95
C LYS A 139 -11.51 -18.63 8.73
N SER A 140 -10.47 -18.60 7.88
CA SER A 140 -10.40 -19.43 6.67
C SER A 140 -10.37 -20.93 6.95
N VAL A 141 -9.77 -21.36 8.07
CA VAL A 141 -9.78 -22.77 8.50
C VAL A 141 -11.20 -23.25 8.83
N ARG A 142 -12.06 -22.33 9.29
CA ARG A 142 -13.42 -22.62 9.73
C ARG A 142 -14.49 -22.36 8.66
N SER A 143 -14.16 -21.60 7.61
CA SER A 143 -15.12 -21.20 6.57
C SER A 143 -14.56 -21.39 5.15
N ASP A 144 -14.22 -20.29 4.48
CA ASP A 144 -13.80 -20.22 3.09
C ASP A 144 -12.33 -19.77 3.01
N PRO A 145 -11.48 -20.43 2.21
CA PRO A 145 -10.07 -20.05 2.03
C PRO A 145 -9.87 -18.61 1.55
N VAL A 146 -10.89 -17.97 0.96
CA VAL A 146 -10.84 -16.58 0.46
C VAL A 146 -10.36 -15.58 1.52
N HIS A 147 -10.65 -15.82 2.81
CA HIS A 147 -10.22 -14.93 3.89
C HIS A 147 -8.70 -14.91 4.07
N ALA A 148 -8.06 -16.09 4.02
CA ALA A 148 -6.60 -16.18 4.08
C ALA A 148 -5.97 -15.66 2.79
N GLU A 149 -6.53 -16.01 1.62
CA GLU A 149 -6.02 -15.53 0.33
C GLU A 149 -6.02 -14.00 0.24
N PHE A 150 -7.07 -13.36 0.77
CA PHE A 150 -7.16 -11.90 0.89
C PHE A 150 -6.06 -11.34 1.81
N ALA A 151 -5.94 -11.88 3.04
CA ALA A 151 -4.95 -11.43 4.01
C ALA A 151 -3.51 -11.59 3.48
N ASP A 152 -3.22 -12.72 2.84
CA ASP A 152 -1.92 -13.02 2.25
C ASP A 152 -1.60 -12.08 1.08
N ALA A 153 -2.59 -11.67 0.28
CA ALA A 153 -2.40 -10.70 -0.79
C ALA A 153 -2.01 -9.33 -0.24
N VAL A 154 -2.73 -8.82 0.77
CA VAL A 154 -2.43 -7.52 1.41
C VAL A 154 -1.05 -7.57 2.08
N GLU A 155 -0.76 -8.61 2.86
CA GLU A 155 0.54 -8.77 3.52
C GLU A 155 1.70 -8.82 2.50
N SER A 156 1.54 -9.56 1.40
CA SER A 156 2.55 -9.67 0.34
C SER A 156 2.83 -8.32 -0.32
N ILE A 157 1.80 -7.50 -0.57
CA ILE A 157 1.95 -6.15 -1.12
C ILE A 157 2.81 -5.29 -0.20
N ILE A 158 2.49 -5.24 1.09
CA ILE A 158 3.23 -4.41 2.06
C ILE A 158 4.67 -4.93 2.23
N LYS A 159 4.88 -6.25 2.30
CA LYS A 159 6.24 -6.83 2.36
C LYS A 159 7.10 -6.47 1.14
N LYS A 160 6.52 -6.48 -0.06
CA LYS A 160 7.23 -6.08 -1.30
C LYS A 160 7.57 -4.59 -1.30
N ILE A 161 6.64 -3.74 -0.86
CA ILE A 161 6.90 -2.30 -0.70
C ILE A 161 8.04 -2.09 0.30
N ARG A 162 7.98 -2.73 1.47
CA ARG A 162 9.02 -2.67 2.50
C ARG A 162 10.39 -3.08 1.96
N SER A 163 10.48 -4.17 1.20
CA SER A 163 11.72 -4.61 0.56
C SER A 163 12.23 -3.61 -0.46
N PHE A 164 11.35 -3.07 -1.31
CA PHE A 164 11.70 -2.05 -2.29
C PHE A 164 12.23 -0.77 -1.62
N VAL A 165 11.56 -0.31 -0.56
CA VAL A 165 12.00 0.85 0.24
C VAL A 165 13.36 0.58 0.88
N GLN A 166 13.57 -0.60 1.45
CA GLN A 166 14.86 -0.99 2.03
C GLN A 166 16.02 -0.99 1.01
N GLU A 167 15.75 -1.42 -0.23
CA GLU A 167 16.76 -1.53 -1.28
C GLU A 167 17.09 -0.18 -1.93
N HIS A 168 16.11 0.72 -2.04
CA HIS A 168 16.24 1.91 -2.88
C HIS A 168 16.09 3.24 -2.14
N TYR A 169 15.37 3.26 -1.01
CA TYR A 169 14.96 4.47 -0.32
C TYR A 169 15.09 4.36 1.20
N ALA A 170 16.03 3.55 1.70
CA ALA A 170 16.18 3.32 3.14
C ALA A 170 16.43 4.60 3.96
N SER A 171 17.03 5.61 3.34
CA SER A 171 17.33 6.92 3.94
C SER A 171 16.27 8.00 3.65
N GLY A 172 15.13 7.62 3.07
CA GLY A 172 14.07 8.53 2.65
C GLY A 172 13.95 8.67 1.14
N LEU A 173 12.75 9.02 0.66
CA LEU A 173 12.46 9.18 -0.77
C LEU A 173 13.32 10.27 -1.44
N PHE A 174 13.68 11.30 -0.66
CA PHE A 174 14.39 12.50 -1.14
C PHE A 174 15.89 12.49 -0.85
N ALA A 175 16.41 11.44 -0.24
CA ALA A 175 17.84 11.29 -0.01
C ALA A 175 18.53 11.11 -1.38
N ALA A 176 19.45 12.03 -1.70
CA ALA A 176 20.24 12.03 -2.92
C ALA A 176 21.55 11.25 -2.76
#